data_AF-A0A3P7M7B9-F1
#
_entry.id   AF-A0A3P7M7B9-F1
#
_cell.length_a   1.000
_cell.length_b   1.000
_cell.length_c   1.000
_cell.angle_alpha   90.00
_cell.angle_beta   90.00
_cell.angle_gamma   90.00
#
_symmetry.space_group_name_H-M   'P 1'
#
loop_
_entity.id
_entity.type
_entity.pdbx_description
1 polymer ?
#
loop_
_entity_poly.entity_id
_entity_poly.type
_entity_poly.pdbx_seq_one_letter_code
_entity_poly.pdbx_strand_id
1 'polypeptide(L)'
;MAFNPDSSILFQVLSKAALFTNRYDGLRYGLRADPSEDLKKQLAHLNMDTSDGLMAASRQLGLGPEVKRRILAGNFFLLRSQQHKYLDAARRLWRLIRRDFDQVFTEVDFLLTPVSLHSAPLLEDFRRLDSRSRCSREDVCTVGVNLAGLPAVTIPIKLSNQPETIGLPIGLQVIGPPWSEPRLLHLADLIEERANFPLLFDIPTALNLK
;
A
#
# COMPACT_ATOMS: atom_id res chain seq x y z
N MET A 1 -21.00 -3.05 0.16
CA MET A 1 -20.69 -2.61 1.54
C MET A 1 -19.19 -2.72 1.90
N ALA A 2 -18.28 -2.94 0.93
CA ALA A 2 -16.86 -3.27 1.17
C ALA A 2 -15.87 -2.08 1.12
N PHE A 3 -16.35 -0.86 0.88
CA PHE A 3 -15.52 0.33 0.64
C PHE A 3 -15.65 1.33 1.79
N ASN A 4 -15.28 0.91 3.01
CA ASN A 4 -15.27 1.79 4.18
C ASN A 4 -13.85 2.38 4.35
N PRO A 5 -13.69 3.71 4.52
CA PRO A 5 -12.41 4.35 4.87
C PRO A 5 -11.71 3.73 6.09
N ASP A 6 -12.44 3.08 7.00
CA ASP A 6 -11.89 2.38 8.17
C ASP A 6 -11.04 1.15 7.82
N SER A 7 -11.18 0.60 6.61
CA SER A 7 -10.39 -0.54 6.12
C SER A 7 -8.89 -0.21 6.03
N SER A 8 -8.55 1.06 5.75
CA SER A 8 -7.18 1.55 5.71
C SER A 8 -6.48 1.45 7.08
N ILE A 9 -7.20 1.80 8.15
CA ILE A 9 -6.71 1.73 9.54
C ILE A 9 -6.54 0.27 9.93
N LEU A 10 -7.51 -0.57 9.58
CA LEU A 10 -7.43 -2.01 9.80
C LEU A 10 -6.17 -2.61 9.15
N PHE A 11 -5.91 -2.25 7.90
CA PHE A 11 -4.71 -2.68 7.19
C PHE A 11 -3.43 -2.22 7.90
N GLN A 12 -3.37 -0.98 8.40
CA GLN A 12 -2.21 -0.50 9.15
C GLN A 12 -2.00 -1.26 10.47
N VAL A 13 -3.07 -1.59 11.20
CA VAL A 13 -2.99 -2.36 12.45
C VAL A 13 -2.52 -3.80 12.20
N LEU A 14 -2.99 -4.42 11.12
CA LEU A 14 -2.61 -5.79 10.75
C LEU A 14 -1.26 -5.85 10.02
N SER A 15 -0.84 -4.76 9.38
CA SER A 15 0.40 -4.69 8.63
C SER A 15 1.60 -4.76 9.57
N LYS A 16 2.36 -5.83 9.44
CA LYS A 16 3.57 -6.12 10.20
C LYS A 16 4.79 -5.36 9.66
N ALA A 17 4.62 -4.10 9.23
CA ALA A 17 5.69 -3.30 8.62
C ALA A 17 6.94 -3.20 9.53
N ALA A 18 6.74 -3.13 10.85
CA ALA A 18 7.83 -3.15 11.83
C ALA A 18 8.66 -4.44 11.76
N LEU A 19 8.03 -5.61 11.61
CA LEU A 19 8.73 -6.90 11.62
C LEU A 19 9.61 -7.08 10.40
N PHE A 20 9.17 -6.63 9.22
CA PHE A 20 9.97 -6.75 8.01
C PHE A 20 11.16 -5.80 7.98
N THR A 21 11.02 -4.62 8.59
CA THR A 21 12.04 -3.57 8.57
C THR A 21 13.07 -3.68 9.69
N ASN A 22 12.84 -4.49 10.73
CA ASN A 22 13.80 -4.68 11.83
C ASN A 22 15.16 -5.24 11.38
N ARG A 23 15.21 -5.92 10.23
CA ARG A 23 16.44 -6.45 9.64
C ARG A 23 17.41 -5.38 9.12
N TYR A 24 16.93 -4.15 8.92
CA TYR A 24 17.75 -3.03 8.48
C TYR A 24 18.32 -2.35 9.72
N ASP A 25 19.45 -2.88 10.18
CA ASP A 25 20.13 -2.49 11.41
C ASP A 25 21.53 -1.89 11.15
N GLY A 26 22.04 -1.99 9.92
CA GLY A 26 23.37 -1.52 9.54
C GLY A 26 24.51 -2.43 10.01
N LEU A 27 24.23 -3.59 10.61
CA LEU A 27 25.26 -4.52 11.08
C LEU A 27 25.73 -5.47 9.99
N ARG A 28 24.79 -6.11 9.29
CA ARG A 28 25.11 -7.11 8.26
C ARG A 28 25.19 -6.52 6.86
N TYR A 29 24.36 -5.53 6.56
CA TYR A 29 24.26 -4.91 5.24
C TYR A 29 23.57 -3.55 5.32
N GLY A 30 23.65 -2.80 4.23
CA GLY A 30 22.97 -1.51 4.07
C GLY A 30 23.73 -0.36 4.72
N LEU A 31 22.99 0.70 5.06
CA LEU A 31 23.55 1.94 5.59
C LEU A 31 24.13 1.74 7.00
N ARG A 32 25.46 1.84 7.07
CA ARG A 32 26.31 2.07 8.24
C ARG A 32 26.23 3.50 8.79
N ALA A 33 25.63 3.80 9.94
CA ALA A 33 25.91 5.10 10.57
C ALA A 33 27.40 5.17 10.97
N ASP A 34 28.12 6.16 10.46
CA ASP A 34 29.50 6.44 10.86
C ASP A 34 29.50 7.31 12.13
N PRO A 35 30.08 6.88 13.26
CA PRO A 35 30.06 7.62 14.52
C PRO A 35 31.00 8.85 14.51
N SER A 36 30.88 9.70 13.50
CA SER A 36 31.58 10.99 13.44
C SER A 36 31.11 11.91 14.56
N GLU A 37 31.99 12.80 15.03
CA GLU A 37 31.68 13.72 16.13
C GLU A 37 30.45 14.61 15.83
N ASP A 38 30.24 14.97 14.56
CA ASP A 38 29.07 15.76 14.15
C ASP A 38 27.77 14.95 14.23
N LEU A 39 27.81 13.66 13.84
CA LEU A 39 26.63 12.80 13.96
C LEU A 39 26.33 12.47 15.42
N LYS A 40 27.35 12.24 16.26
CA LYS A 40 27.18 12.05 17.71
C LYS A 40 26.52 13.28 18.36
N LYS A 41 26.87 14.50 17.93
CA LYS A 41 26.21 15.74 18.38
C LYS A 41 24.75 15.82 17.91
N GLN A 42 24.47 15.52 16.65
CA GLN A 42 23.10 15.54 16.09
C GLN A 42 22.19 14.50 16.77
N LEU A 43 22.75 13.35 17.14
CA LEU A 43 22.06 12.23 17.76
C LEU A 43 22.46 12.04 19.23
N ALA A 44 22.68 13.14 19.96
CA ALA A 44 23.19 13.12 21.33
C ALA A 44 22.32 12.34 22.34
N HIS A 45 21.05 12.06 21.99
CA HIS A 45 20.14 11.22 22.76
C HIS A 45 20.40 9.71 22.58
N LEU A 46 21.25 9.31 21.64
CA LEU A 46 21.63 7.92 21.36
C LEU A 46 23.07 7.66 21.78
N ASN A 47 23.32 6.54 22.44
CA ASN A 47 24.67 6.09 22.76
C ASN A 47 25.27 5.29 21.59
N MET A 48 25.92 5.98 20.64
CA MET A 48 26.50 5.36 19.44
C MET A 48 27.67 4.40 19.71
N ASP A 49 28.22 4.37 20.92
CA ASP A 49 29.27 3.42 21.30
C ASP A 49 28.70 2.02 21.62
N THR A 50 27.36 1.90 21.70
CA THR A 50 26.65 0.62 21.87
C THR A 50 26.10 0.09 20.55
N SER A 51 25.92 -1.23 20.44
CA SER A 51 25.24 -1.85 19.29
C SER A 51 23.87 -1.22 19.05
N ASP A 52 23.10 -1.02 20.12
CA ASP A 52 21.72 -0.56 20.04
C ASP A 52 21.65 0.90 19.57
N GLY A 53 22.56 1.76 20.05
CA GLY A 53 22.65 3.13 19.58
C GLY A 53 23.13 3.23 18.13
N LEU A 54 24.05 2.36 17.70
CA LEU A 54 24.46 2.29 16.30
C LEU A 54 23.32 1.83 15.38
N MET A 55 22.52 0.83 15.81
CA MET A 55 21.32 0.40 15.08
C MET A 55 20.28 1.53 14.99
N ALA A 56 20.03 2.21 16.12
CA ALA A 56 19.08 3.31 16.18
C ALA A 56 19.50 4.47 15.26
N ALA A 57 20.78 4.86 15.28
CA ALA A 57 21.33 5.89 14.41
C ALA A 57 21.23 5.51 12.93
N SER A 58 21.64 4.29 12.57
CA SER A 58 21.58 3.78 11.20
C SER A 58 20.14 3.79 10.66
N ARG A 59 19.17 3.41 11.50
CA ARG A 59 17.74 3.44 11.15
C ARG A 59 17.18 4.85 11.07
N GLN A 60 17.61 5.76 11.94
CA GLN A 60 17.15 7.14 11.94
C GLN A 60 17.56 7.87 10.65
N LEU A 61 18.79 7.64 10.19
CA LEU A 61 19.33 8.19 8.96
C LEU A 61 18.76 7.50 7.70
N GLY A 62 18.69 6.17 7.70
CA GLY A 62 18.34 5.41 6.50
C GLY A 62 16.84 5.32 6.21
N LEU A 63 15.98 5.45 7.24
CA LEU A 63 14.54 5.30 7.06
C LEU A 63 13.86 6.65 6.84
N GLY A 64 13.08 6.72 5.77
CA GLY A 64 12.23 7.87 5.47
C GLY A 64 11.15 8.11 6.54
N PRO A 65 10.57 9.31 6.59
CA PRO A 65 9.61 9.69 7.62
C PRO A 65 8.37 8.79 7.65
N GLU A 66 7.86 8.38 6.49
CA GLU A 66 6.68 7.50 6.42
C GLU A 66 6.96 6.09 6.94
N VAL A 67 8.14 5.55 6.64
CA VAL A 67 8.55 4.23 7.14
C VAL A 67 8.69 4.28 8.66
N LYS A 68 9.33 5.32 9.21
CA LYS A 68 9.46 5.52 10.66
C LYS A 68 8.09 5.62 11.35
N ARG A 69 7.14 6.38 10.79
CA ARG A 69 5.76 6.46 11.32
C ARG A 69 5.08 5.10 11.36
N ARG A 70 5.17 4.32 10.28
CA ARG A 70 4.56 2.98 10.21
C ARG A 70 5.19 2.00 11.18
N ILE A 71 6.51 2.06 11.40
CA ILE A 71 7.19 1.24 12.41
C ILE A 71 6.71 1.60 13.80
N LEU A 72 6.64 2.90 14.14
CA LEU A 72 6.18 3.37 15.45
C LEU A 72 4.72 2.98 15.71
N ALA A 73 3.83 3.21 14.74
CA ALA A 73 2.43 2.81 14.83
C ALA A 73 2.28 1.29 14.97
N GLY A 74 3.00 0.51 14.14
CA GLY A 74 2.99 -0.95 14.20
C GLY A 74 3.46 -1.48 15.56
N ASN A 75 4.57 -0.94 16.08
CA ASN A 75 5.09 -1.30 17.40
C ASN A 75 4.08 -0.97 18.51
N PHE A 76 3.41 0.19 18.42
CA PHE A 76 2.37 0.58 19.38
C PHE A 76 1.22 -0.43 19.44
N PHE A 77 0.71 -0.88 18.29
CA PHE A 77 -0.39 -1.87 18.25
C PHE A 77 0.03 -3.28 18.72
N LEU A 78 1.33 -3.58 18.67
CA LEU A 78 1.89 -4.86 19.14
C LEU A 78 2.23 -4.85 20.64
N LEU A 79 2.16 -3.70 21.33
CA LEU A 79 2.36 -3.66 22.78
C LEU A 79 1.32 -4.56 23.47
N ARG A 80 1.78 -5.37 24.44
CA ARG A 80 0.90 -6.32 25.17
C ARG A 80 -0.34 -5.65 25.76
N SER A 81 -0.20 -4.42 26.26
CA SER A 81 -1.30 -3.64 26.84
C SER A 81 -2.35 -3.21 25.81
N GLN A 82 -1.96 -3.07 24.54
CA GLN A 82 -2.84 -2.61 23.45
C GLN A 82 -3.38 -3.74 22.59
N GLN A 83 -2.76 -4.93 22.66
CA GLN A 83 -3.04 -6.07 21.81
C GLN A 83 -4.52 -6.50 21.85
N HIS A 84 -5.10 -6.66 23.04
CA HIS A 84 -6.51 -7.06 23.17
C HIS A 84 -7.50 -6.01 22.67
N LYS A 85 -7.16 -4.73 22.76
CA LYS A 85 -8.04 -3.64 22.37
C LYS A 85 -8.04 -3.43 20.85
N TYR A 86 -6.86 -3.38 20.23
CA TYR A 86 -6.74 -3.00 18.82
C TYR A 86 -6.56 -4.21 17.90
N LEU A 87 -5.69 -5.16 18.25
CA LEU A 87 -5.37 -6.28 17.36
C LEU A 87 -6.53 -7.28 17.28
N ASP A 88 -7.19 -7.57 18.40
CA ASP A 88 -8.34 -8.49 18.39
C ASP A 88 -9.56 -7.87 17.72
N ALA A 89 -9.80 -6.57 17.92
CA ALA A 89 -10.84 -5.83 17.19
C ALA A 89 -10.56 -5.81 15.69
N ALA A 90 -9.31 -5.54 15.30
CA ALA A 90 -8.87 -5.60 13.90
C ALA A 90 -9.12 -6.98 13.28
N ARG A 91 -8.69 -8.06 13.94
CA ARG A 91 -8.93 -9.43 13.46
C ARG A 91 -10.42 -9.76 13.31
N ARG A 92 -11.28 -9.25 14.19
CA ARG A 92 -12.74 -9.42 14.06
C ARG A 92 -13.27 -8.74 12.81
N LEU A 93 -12.89 -7.48 12.58
CA LEU A 93 -13.29 -6.74 11.39
C LEU A 93 -12.75 -7.38 10.10
N TRP A 94 -11.51 -7.85 10.12
CA TRP A 94 -10.90 -8.59 9.01
C TRP A 94 -11.71 -9.84 8.61
N ARG A 95 -12.18 -10.61 9.60
CA ARG A 95 -13.06 -11.76 9.33
C ARG A 95 -14.40 -11.35 8.73
N LEU A 96 -14.96 -10.21 9.14
CA LEU A 96 -16.21 -9.70 8.55
C LEU A 96 -16.01 -9.33 7.08
N ILE A 97 -14.94 -8.59 6.76
CA ILE A 97 -14.62 -8.22 5.38
C ILE A 97 -14.46 -9.47 4.51
N ARG A 98 -13.69 -10.46 4.99
CA ARG A 98 -13.52 -11.72 4.26
C ARG A 98 -14.85 -12.45 4.04
N ARG A 99 -15.68 -12.54 5.07
CA ARG A 99 -17.01 -13.16 4.97
C ARG A 99 -17.90 -12.45 3.96
N ASP A 100 -17.85 -11.13 3.90
CA ASP A 100 -18.66 -10.35 2.96
C ASP A 100 -18.27 -10.66 1.51
N PHE A 101 -16.96 -10.79 1.21
CA PHE A 101 -16.51 -11.25 -0.10
C PHE A 101 -16.89 -12.70 -0.38
N ASP A 102 -16.70 -13.61 0.59
CA ASP A 102 -17.08 -15.02 0.44
C ASP A 102 -18.57 -15.17 0.09
N GLN A 103 -19.44 -14.36 0.72
CA GLN A 103 -20.88 -14.32 0.41
C GLN A 103 -21.17 -13.81 -0.99
N VAL A 104 -20.55 -12.70 -1.38
CA VAL A 104 -20.77 -12.10 -2.70
C VAL A 104 -20.36 -13.04 -3.83
N PHE A 105 -19.25 -13.78 -3.69
CA PHE A 105 -18.83 -14.77 -4.68
C PHE A 105 -19.71 -16.03 -4.75
N THR A 106 -20.72 -16.18 -3.88
CA THR A 106 -21.77 -17.19 -4.08
C THR A 106 -22.77 -16.79 -5.15
N GLU A 107 -22.86 -15.49 -5.47
CA GLU A 107 -23.83 -14.93 -6.41
C GLU A 107 -23.19 -14.47 -7.73
N VAL A 108 -21.89 -14.13 -7.71
CA VAL A 108 -21.17 -13.60 -8.88
C VAL A 108 -19.82 -14.30 -9.09
N ASP A 109 -19.38 -14.40 -10.34
CA ASP A 109 -18.04 -14.91 -10.67
C ASP A 109 -16.92 -13.89 -10.45
N PHE A 110 -17.20 -12.60 -10.69
CA PHE A 110 -16.24 -11.51 -10.63
C PHE A 110 -16.90 -10.23 -10.12
N LEU A 111 -16.10 -9.38 -9.48
CA LEU A 111 -16.50 -8.04 -9.07
C LEU A 111 -15.74 -7.00 -9.87
N LEU A 112 -16.46 -5.98 -10.32
CA LEU A 112 -15.90 -4.85 -11.06
C LEU A 112 -16.01 -3.59 -10.20
N THR A 113 -14.91 -2.86 -10.08
CA THR A 113 -14.85 -1.60 -9.32
C THR A 113 -13.94 -0.63 -10.06
N PRO A 114 -14.12 0.69 -9.93
CA PRO A 114 -13.04 1.60 -10.25
C PRO A 114 -11.82 1.28 -9.36
N VAL A 115 -10.62 1.55 -9.84
CA VAL A 115 -9.37 1.37 -9.05
C VAL A 115 -9.25 2.50 -8.02
N SER A 116 -9.52 3.73 -8.44
CA SER A 116 -9.58 4.92 -7.60
C SER A 116 -10.86 5.70 -7.92
N LEU A 117 -11.38 6.43 -6.93
CA LEU A 117 -12.60 7.23 -7.06
C LEU A 117 -12.40 8.53 -7.85
N HIS A 118 -11.16 8.89 -8.14
CA HIS A 118 -10.80 10.07 -8.93
C HIS A 118 -9.54 9.81 -9.76
N SER A 119 -9.28 10.69 -10.74
CA SER A 119 -8.03 10.66 -11.50
C SER A 119 -6.81 10.95 -10.62
N ALA A 120 -5.61 10.68 -11.13
CA ALA A 120 -4.37 10.88 -10.38
C ALA A 120 -4.25 12.33 -9.85
N PRO A 121 -4.01 12.52 -8.53
CA PRO A 121 -3.86 13.86 -7.96
C PRO A 121 -2.52 14.49 -8.36
N LEU A 122 -2.45 15.82 -8.31
CA LEU A 122 -1.18 16.53 -8.44
C LEU A 122 -0.24 16.18 -7.28
N LEU A 123 1.06 16.15 -7.55
CA LEU A 123 2.09 15.81 -6.55
C LEU A 123 2.05 16.75 -5.34
N GLU A 124 1.78 18.03 -5.57
CA GLU A 124 1.70 19.03 -4.50
C GLU A 124 0.55 18.74 -3.54
N ASP A 125 -0.64 18.49 -4.07
CA ASP A 125 -1.83 18.16 -3.26
C ASP A 125 -1.64 16.83 -2.53
N PHE A 126 -1.03 15.85 -3.19
CA PHE A 126 -0.69 14.57 -2.58
C PHE A 126 0.27 14.75 -1.38
N ARG A 127 1.25 15.65 -1.49
CA ARG A 127 2.23 15.94 -0.42
C ARG A 127 1.63 16.72 0.75
N ARG A 128 0.59 17.54 0.52
CA ARG A 128 -0.09 18.33 1.56
C ARG A 128 -0.90 17.47 2.52
N LEU A 129 -1.45 16.35 2.05
CA LEU A 129 -2.22 15.44 2.89
C LEU A 129 -1.32 14.71 3.89
N ASP A 130 -1.87 14.29 5.03
CA ASP A 130 -1.18 13.36 5.92
C ASP A 130 -1.33 11.92 5.41
N SER A 131 -0.56 10.99 5.96
CA SER A 131 -0.52 9.62 5.43
C SER A 131 -1.81 8.85 5.63
N ARG A 132 -2.58 9.18 6.67
CA ARG A 132 -3.90 8.57 6.91
C ARG A 132 -4.90 9.05 5.87
N SER A 133 -5.01 10.37 5.67
CA SER A 133 -5.97 10.95 4.72
C SER A 133 -5.67 10.52 3.28
N ARG A 134 -4.39 10.38 2.92
CA ARG A 134 -3.99 9.81 1.63
C ARG A 134 -4.54 8.39 1.45
N CYS A 135 -4.24 7.49 2.39
CA CYS A 135 -4.63 6.08 2.28
C CYS A 135 -6.16 5.92 2.25
N SER A 136 -6.89 6.67 3.08
CA SER A 136 -8.36 6.64 3.07
C SER A 136 -9.01 7.24 1.83
N ARG A 137 -8.25 7.97 1.01
CA ARG A 137 -8.75 8.61 -0.21
C ARG A 137 -8.40 7.78 -1.45
N GLU A 138 -7.13 7.37 -1.55
CA GLU A 138 -6.61 6.65 -2.72
C GLU A 138 -6.93 5.15 -2.68
N ASP A 139 -6.91 4.53 -1.49
CA ASP A 139 -6.91 3.06 -1.38
C ASP A 139 -8.29 2.49 -0.98
N VAL A 140 -9.35 3.28 -1.13
CA VAL A 140 -10.73 2.91 -0.75
C VAL A 140 -11.17 1.62 -1.43
N CYS A 141 -10.88 1.49 -2.73
CA CYS A 141 -11.33 0.37 -3.55
C CYS A 141 -10.38 -0.84 -3.55
N THR A 142 -9.17 -0.70 -3.01
CA THR A 142 -8.10 -1.70 -3.18
C THR A 142 -7.79 -2.44 -1.86
N VAL A 143 -7.78 -1.75 -0.72
CA VAL A 143 -7.39 -2.35 0.57
C VAL A 143 -8.29 -3.51 0.99
N GLY A 144 -9.59 -3.44 0.71
CA GLY A 144 -10.53 -4.52 1.01
C GLY A 144 -10.13 -5.85 0.37
N VAL A 145 -9.60 -5.79 -0.86
CA VAL A 145 -9.13 -6.95 -1.64
C VAL A 145 -7.90 -7.57 -0.99
N ASN A 146 -6.91 -6.74 -0.62
CA ASN A 146 -5.71 -7.21 0.08
C ASN A 146 -6.04 -7.86 1.43
N LEU A 147 -7.00 -7.29 2.17
CA LEU A 147 -7.46 -7.85 3.43
C LEU A 147 -8.16 -9.20 3.20
N ALA A 148 -9.05 -9.30 2.22
CA ALA A 148 -9.72 -10.56 1.91
C ALA A 148 -8.75 -11.65 1.36
N GLY A 149 -7.59 -11.24 0.84
CA GLY A 149 -6.61 -12.16 0.25
C GLY A 149 -7.04 -12.67 -1.11
N LEU A 150 -7.70 -11.82 -1.90
CA LEU A 150 -8.27 -12.15 -3.20
C LEU A 150 -7.36 -11.71 -4.35
N PRO A 151 -7.39 -12.42 -5.49
CA PRO A 151 -6.75 -11.94 -6.70
C PRO A 151 -7.53 -10.77 -7.32
N ALA A 152 -6.81 -9.74 -7.77
CA ALA A 152 -7.37 -8.64 -8.55
C ALA A 152 -6.39 -8.16 -9.61
N VAL A 153 -6.94 -7.66 -10.72
CA VAL A 153 -6.20 -7.09 -11.85
C VAL A 153 -6.77 -5.72 -12.19
N THR A 154 -5.89 -4.80 -12.59
CA THR A 154 -6.24 -3.44 -12.99
C THR A 154 -5.99 -3.28 -14.47
N ILE A 155 -6.99 -2.80 -15.21
CA ILE A 155 -6.96 -2.62 -16.66
C ILE A 155 -7.26 -1.15 -16.97
N PRO A 156 -6.42 -0.45 -17.76
CA PRO A 156 -6.74 0.90 -18.19
C PRO A 156 -7.89 0.86 -19.22
N ILE A 157 -8.95 1.62 -18.96
CA ILE A 157 -10.15 1.56 -19.82
C ILE A 157 -10.39 2.83 -20.65
N LYS A 158 -9.97 3.99 -20.15
CA LYS A 158 -10.26 5.28 -20.80
C LYS A 158 -9.36 6.39 -20.28
N LEU A 159 -9.15 7.41 -21.09
CA LEU A 159 -8.63 8.69 -20.64
C LEU A 159 -9.76 9.59 -20.13
N SER A 160 -9.49 10.32 -19.05
CA SER A 160 -10.43 11.31 -18.54
C SER A 160 -10.58 12.47 -19.53
N ASN A 161 -11.82 12.91 -19.71
CA ASN A 161 -12.19 14.09 -20.51
C ASN A 161 -12.58 15.28 -19.64
N GLN A 162 -12.38 15.20 -18.32
CA GLN A 162 -12.69 16.31 -17.42
C GLN A 162 -11.64 17.41 -17.54
N PRO A 163 -12.02 18.70 -17.47
CA PRO A 163 -11.10 19.82 -17.69
C PRO A 163 -9.82 19.76 -16.85
N GLU A 164 -9.95 19.35 -15.58
CA GLU A 164 -8.84 19.31 -14.62
C GLU A 164 -7.98 18.04 -14.72
N THR A 165 -8.47 17.00 -15.39
CA THR A 165 -7.81 15.69 -15.42
C THR A 165 -7.68 15.14 -16.83
N ILE A 166 -7.74 16.02 -17.84
CA ILE A 166 -7.76 15.64 -19.25
C ILE A 166 -6.53 14.80 -19.62
N GLY A 167 -6.76 13.68 -20.29
CA GLY A 167 -5.68 12.78 -20.71
C GLY A 167 -5.08 11.91 -19.60
N LEU A 168 -5.60 11.95 -18.37
CA LEU A 168 -5.19 11.03 -17.30
C LEU A 168 -5.90 9.67 -17.43
N PRO A 169 -5.20 8.54 -17.20
CA PRO A 169 -5.78 7.21 -17.31
C PRO A 169 -6.77 6.92 -16.18
N ILE A 170 -7.88 6.28 -16.54
CA ILE A 170 -8.88 5.71 -15.64
C ILE A 170 -8.75 4.19 -15.69
N GLY A 171 -8.56 3.57 -14.54
CA GLY A 171 -8.43 2.12 -14.39
C GLY A 171 -9.70 1.45 -13.87
N LEU A 172 -10.02 0.29 -14.44
CA LEU A 172 -11.01 -0.65 -13.94
C LEU A 172 -10.29 -1.78 -13.19
N GLN A 173 -10.74 -2.07 -11.98
CA GLN A 173 -10.28 -3.19 -11.19
C GLN A 173 -11.28 -4.34 -11.33
N VAL A 174 -10.79 -5.52 -11.67
CA VAL A 174 -11.56 -6.77 -11.68
C VAL A 174 -11.03 -7.65 -10.56
N ILE A 175 -11.92 -8.13 -9.70
CA ILE A 175 -11.60 -8.92 -8.52
C ILE A 175 -12.22 -10.31 -8.70
N GLY A 176 -11.42 -11.35 -8.54
CA GLY A 176 -11.86 -12.74 -8.65
C GLY A 176 -11.93 -13.45 -7.30
N PRO A 177 -12.63 -14.59 -7.21
CA PRO A 177 -12.57 -15.47 -6.05
C PRO A 177 -11.18 -16.08 -5.88
N PRO A 178 -10.88 -16.70 -4.72
CA PRO A 178 -9.61 -17.35 -4.49
C PRO A 178 -9.26 -18.35 -5.60
N TRP A 179 -8.01 -18.30 -6.09
CA TRP A 179 -7.46 -19.22 -7.09
C TRP A 179 -8.09 -19.15 -8.49
N SER A 180 -8.74 -18.03 -8.81
CA SER A 180 -9.39 -17.82 -10.12
C SER A 180 -8.55 -17.03 -11.11
N GLU A 181 -7.24 -16.89 -10.90
CA GLU A 181 -6.34 -16.06 -11.71
C GLU A 181 -6.41 -16.37 -13.22
N PRO A 182 -6.48 -17.63 -13.69
CA PRO A 182 -6.58 -17.90 -15.12
C PRO A 182 -7.85 -17.32 -15.75
N ARG A 183 -9.00 -17.47 -15.09
CA ARG A 183 -10.28 -16.92 -15.55
C ARG A 183 -10.28 -15.38 -15.44
N LEU A 184 -9.69 -14.85 -14.39
CA LEU A 184 -9.55 -13.41 -14.14
C LEU A 184 -8.72 -12.74 -15.25
N LEU A 185 -7.57 -13.33 -15.60
CA LEU A 185 -6.71 -12.81 -16.67
C LEU A 185 -7.36 -12.93 -18.04
N HIS A 186 -8.10 -14.00 -18.31
CA HIS A 186 -8.87 -14.12 -19.56
C HIS A 186 -9.96 -13.04 -19.67
N LEU A 187 -10.68 -12.75 -18.59
CA LEU A 187 -11.63 -11.65 -18.57
C LEU A 187 -10.94 -10.30 -18.74
N ALA A 188 -9.75 -10.12 -18.16
CA ALA A 188 -8.98 -8.89 -18.29
C ALA A 188 -8.54 -8.62 -19.73
N ASP A 189 -8.05 -9.65 -20.41
CA ASP A 189 -7.68 -9.63 -21.83
C ASP A 189 -8.86 -9.20 -22.70
N LEU A 190 -10.04 -9.81 -22.50
CA LEU A 190 -11.27 -9.43 -23.21
C LEU A 190 -11.76 -8.00 -22.92
N ILE A 191 -11.45 -7.46 -21.75
CA ILE A 191 -11.76 -6.07 -21.39
C ILE A 191 -10.75 -5.12 -22.04
N GLU A 192 -9.47 -5.47 -22.03
CA GLU A 192 -8.40 -4.70 -22.67
C GLU A 192 -8.65 -4.54 -24.18
N GLU A 193 -8.93 -5.64 -24.88
CA GLU A 193 -9.27 -5.64 -26.31
C GLU A 193 -10.46 -4.71 -26.61
N ARG A 194 -11.51 -4.77 -25.79
CA ARG A 194 -12.72 -3.95 -25.96
C ARG A 194 -12.50 -2.48 -25.59
N ALA A 195 -11.69 -2.22 -24.57
CA ALA A 195 -11.34 -0.87 -24.17
C ALA A 195 -10.52 -0.18 -25.27
N ASN A 196 -9.72 -0.95 -26.01
CA ASN A 196 -8.82 -0.46 -27.05
C ASN A 196 -8.03 0.76 -26.57
N PHE A 197 -7.50 0.63 -25.34
CA PHE A 197 -6.86 1.74 -24.66
C PHE A 197 -5.57 2.13 -25.41
N PRO A 198 -5.37 3.42 -25.75
CA PRO A 198 -4.23 3.81 -26.55
C PRO A 198 -2.93 3.63 -25.77
N LEU A 199 -1.89 3.15 -26.46
CA LEU A 199 -0.54 3.10 -25.90
C LEU A 199 -0.07 4.55 -25.65
N LEU A 200 0.07 4.93 -24.38
CA LEU A 200 0.50 6.30 -24.01
C LEU A 200 1.98 6.54 -24.23
N PHE A 201 2.79 5.48 -24.14
CA PHE A 201 4.23 5.55 -24.30
C PHE A 201 4.76 4.23 -24.84
N ASP A 202 5.52 4.29 -25.93
CA ASP A 202 6.16 3.13 -26.52
C ASP A 202 7.55 2.94 -25.89
N ILE A 203 7.59 2.08 -24.87
CA ILE A 203 8.81 1.79 -24.09
C ILE A 203 9.92 1.18 -24.98
N PRO A 204 9.66 0.16 -25.82
CA PRO A 204 10.67 -0.38 -26.75
C PRO A 204 11.30 0.69 -27.64
N THR A 205 10.48 1.52 -28.27
CA THR A 205 10.96 2.60 -29.16
C THR A 205 11.74 3.66 -28.38
N ALA A 206 11.30 4.00 -27.17
CA ALA A 206 11.99 4.99 -26.34
C ALA A 206 13.32 4.48 -25.76
N LEU A 207 13.45 3.17 -25.52
CA LEU A 207 14.65 2.56 -24.96
C LEU A 207 15.58 1.95 -26.02
N ASN A 208 15.28 2.12 -27.32
CA ASN A 208 15.98 1.47 -28.44
C ASN A 208 16.15 -0.05 -28.23
N LEU A 209 15.16 -0.68 -27.60
CA LEU A 209 15.15 -2.13 -27.43
C LEU A 209 14.63 -2.74 -28.73
N LYS A 210 15.48 -3.55 -29.37
CA LYS A 210 15.11 -4.36 -30.54
C LYS A 210 14.12 -5.46 -30.17
#